data_AF-A0A8K1FTE3-F1
#
_entry.id   AF-A0A8K1FTE3-F1
#
_cell.length_a   1.000
_cell.length_b   1.000
_cell.length_c   1.000
_cell.angle_alpha   90.00
_cell.angle_beta   90.00
_cell.angle_gamma   90.00
#
_symmetry.space_group_name_H-M   'P 1'
#
loop_
_entity.id
_entity.type
_entity.pdbx_description
1 polymer ?
#
loop_
_entity_poly.entity_id
_entity_poly.type
_entity_poly.pdbx_seq_one_letter_code
_entity_poly.pdbx_strand_id
1 'polypeptide(L)'
;MEVRHEIKSSFKISEGTEFAILNFYKDNKLSVTSYVISSELNNGTKVGISAITDSKGEVMQIIFTTFKSIEKEGKTYREVYSNLIDLDSRRIIYTKGTFELSGKPMSREEVLERLKGGVKNLISSLPLRSIETKVFNIDTGAEENIGSSEKA
;
A
#
# COMPACT_ATOMS: atom_id res chain seq x y z
N MET A 1 -19.94 -2.77 -15.03
CA MET A 1 -19.41 -3.32 -13.78
C MET A 1 -19.26 -2.15 -12.83
N GLU A 2 -20.06 -2.13 -11.77
CA GLU A 2 -20.08 -1.03 -10.80
C GLU A 2 -19.26 -1.44 -9.58
N VAL A 3 -18.31 -0.59 -9.18
CA VAL A 3 -17.47 -0.80 -7.99
C VAL A 3 -17.72 0.38 -7.05
N ARG A 4 -18.10 0.10 -5.81
CA ARG A 4 -18.25 1.11 -4.77
C ARG A 4 -17.48 0.73 -3.51
N HIS A 5 -17.10 1.72 -2.72
CA HIS A 5 -16.46 1.53 -1.43
C HIS A 5 -17.21 2.31 -0.34
N GLU A 6 -17.05 1.87 0.90
CA GLU A 6 -17.71 2.44 2.06
C GLU A 6 -16.77 2.38 3.26
N ILE A 7 -16.64 3.49 4.00
CA ILE A 7 -15.98 3.49 5.30
C ILE A 7 -17.03 3.04 6.33
N LYS A 8 -16.99 1.77 6.74
CA LYS A 8 -17.93 1.21 7.71
C LYS A 8 -17.68 1.73 9.12
N SER A 9 -16.41 1.93 9.46
CA SER A 9 -16.00 2.50 10.75
C SER A 9 -14.64 3.17 10.59
N SER A 10 -14.41 4.24 11.34
CA SER A 10 -13.11 4.86 11.50
C SER A 10 -13.04 5.54 12.86
N PHE A 11 -11.99 5.24 13.63
CA PHE A 11 -11.76 5.87 14.94
C PHE A 11 -10.28 5.88 15.30
N LYS A 12 -9.93 6.87 16.14
CA LYS A 12 -8.60 6.97 16.74
C LYS A 12 -8.52 6.01 17.94
N ILE A 13 -7.50 5.15 17.96
CA ILE A 13 -7.23 4.23 19.09
C ILE A 13 -6.44 4.98 20.17
N SER A 14 -5.39 5.70 19.77
CA SER A 14 -4.52 6.48 20.64
C SER A 14 -3.92 7.66 19.87
N GLU A 15 -3.13 8.50 20.54
CA GLU A 15 -2.30 9.46 19.81
C GLU A 15 -1.43 8.75 18.75
N GLY A 16 -1.43 9.31 17.55
CA GLY A 16 -0.73 8.73 16.39
C GLY A 16 -1.32 7.43 15.82
N THR A 17 -2.34 6.80 16.42
CA THR A 17 -2.85 5.49 15.98
C THR A 17 -4.34 5.52 15.65
N GLU A 18 -4.67 5.04 14.45
CA GLU A 18 -6.03 5.04 13.89
C GLU A 18 -6.39 3.67 13.35
N PHE A 19 -7.69 3.36 13.37
CA PHE A 19 -8.25 2.15 12.80
C PHE A 19 -9.43 2.49 11.90
N ALA A 20 -9.54 1.78 10.77
CA ALA A 20 -10.66 1.89 9.85
C ALA A 20 -11.10 0.52 9.32
N ILE A 21 -12.39 0.40 9.02
CA ILE A 21 -12.98 -0.73 8.29
C ILE A 21 -13.54 -0.19 6.98
N LEU A 22 -13.06 -0.73 5.87
CA LEU A 22 -13.45 -0.36 4.52
C LEU A 22 -14.14 -1.54 3.84
N ASN A 23 -15.39 -1.37 3.43
CA ASN A 23 -16.10 -2.36 2.63
C ASN A 23 -15.98 -1.99 1.15
N PHE A 24 -15.70 -2.99 0.31
CA PHE A 24 -15.70 -2.85 -1.14
C PHE A 24 -16.77 -3.75 -1.72
N TYR A 25 -17.58 -3.18 -2.62
CA TYR A 25 -18.68 -3.87 -3.25
C TYR A 25 -18.47 -3.90 -4.76
N LYS A 26 -18.83 -5.03 -5.35
CA LYS A 26 -18.86 -5.24 -6.79
C LYS A 26 -20.27 -5.65 -7.20
N ASP A 27 -20.86 -4.90 -8.13
CA ASP A 27 -22.23 -5.10 -8.59
C ASP A 27 -23.22 -5.19 -7.41
N ASN A 28 -23.08 -4.25 -6.47
CA ASN A 28 -23.84 -4.12 -5.22
C ASN A 28 -23.72 -5.27 -4.19
N LYS A 29 -22.84 -6.24 -4.42
CA LYS A 29 -22.54 -7.31 -3.45
C LYS A 29 -21.23 -7.01 -2.75
N LEU A 30 -21.18 -7.26 -1.43
CA LEU A 30 -19.94 -7.14 -0.66
C LEU A 30 -18.92 -8.12 -1.26
N SER A 31 -17.79 -7.59 -1.71
CA SER A 31 -16.72 -8.37 -2.33
C SER A 31 -15.63 -8.64 -1.32
N VAL A 32 -15.11 -7.58 -0.68
CA VAL A 32 -14.05 -7.67 0.31
C VAL A 32 -14.23 -6.63 1.41
N THR A 33 -13.73 -6.95 2.61
CA THR A 33 -13.61 -6.01 3.73
C THR A 33 -12.15 -5.84 4.09
N SER A 34 -11.67 -4.60 4.16
CA SER A 34 -10.31 -4.26 4.59
C SER A 34 -10.33 -3.65 5.98
N TYR A 35 -9.58 -4.26 6.89
CA TYR A 35 -9.32 -3.77 8.25
C TYR A 35 -7.96 -3.10 8.25
N VAL A 36 -7.90 -1.81 8.53
CA VAL A 36 -6.67 -1.01 8.45
C VAL A 36 -6.34 -0.46 9.83
N ILE A 37 -5.13 -0.71 10.31
CA ILE A 37 -4.53 0.00 11.45
C ILE A 37 -3.35 0.79 10.93
N SER A 38 -3.26 2.07 11.26
CA SER A 38 -2.09 2.89 10.99
C SER A 38 -1.60 3.55 12.26
N SER A 39 -0.28 3.64 12.44
CA SER A 39 0.36 4.26 13.58
C SER A 39 1.54 5.13 13.16
N GLU A 40 1.68 6.29 13.77
CA GLU A 40 2.88 7.14 13.67
C GLU A 40 3.77 6.90 14.88
N LEU A 41 5.00 6.46 14.63
CA LEU A 41 6.02 6.22 15.65
C LEU A 41 6.72 7.54 15.99
N ASN A 42 7.35 7.59 17.17
CA ASN A 42 7.99 8.80 17.73
C ASN A 42 9.08 9.44 16.85
N ASN A 43 9.60 8.72 15.85
CA ASN A 43 10.60 9.21 14.92
C ASN A 43 10.02 9.67 13.56
N GLY A 44 8.70 9.90 13.48
CA GLY A 44 7.99 10.28 12.26
C GLY A 44 7.81 9.16 11.24
N THR A 45 8.17 7.92 11.60
CA THR A 45 7.89 6.73 10.79
C THR A 45 6.41 6.38 10.90
N LYS A 46 5.74 6.15 9.77
CA LYS A 46 4.36 5.68 9.75
C LYS A 46 4.33 4.21 9.40
N VAL A 47 3.64 3.41 10.20
CA VAL A 47 3.41 1.99 9.95
C VAL A 47 1.92 1.77 9.71
N GLY A 48 1.62 0.81 8.85
CA GLY A 48 0.27 0.41 8.50
C GLY A 48 0.18 -1.11 8.40
N ILE A 49 -0.89 -1.68 8.95
CA ILE A 49 -1.25 -3.08 8.77
C ILE A 49 -2.64 -3.08 8.17
N SER A 50 -2.84 -3.85 7.10
CA SER A 50 -4.15 -4.07 6.51
C SER A 50 -4.41 -5.56 6.39
N ALA A 51 -5.56 -6.03 6.87
CA ALA A 51 -6.05 -7.38 6.62
C ALA A 51 -7.28 -7.30 5.72
N ILE A 52 -7.24 -8.01 4.59
CA ILE A 52 -8.32 -8.04 3.61
C ILE A 52 -8.99 -9.39 3.72
N THR A 53 -10.31 -9.36 3.89
CA THR A 53 -11.16 -10.55 3.99
C THR A 53 -12.15 -10.60 2.83
N ASP A 54 -12.56 -11.81 2.44
CA ASP A 54 -13.60 -12.02 1.45
C ASP A 54 -15.00 -11.70 2.02
N SER A 55 -16.03 -11.92 1.21
CA SER A 55 -17.43 -11.74 1.62
C SER A 55 -17.90 -12.65 2.77
N LYS A 56 -17.15 -13.71 3.10
CA LYS A 56 -17.42 -14.66 4.19
C LYS A 56 -16.62 -14.36 5.45
N GLY A 57 -15.66 -13.43 5.38
CA GLY A 57 -14.78 -13.07 6.48
C GLY A 57 -13.47 -13.85 6.51
N GLU A 58 -13.16 -14.65 5.49
CA GLU A 58 -11.90 -15.38 5.39
C GLU A 58 -10.79 -14.42 4.97
N VAL A 59 -9.65 -14.45 5.65
CA VAL A 59 -8.49 -13.59 5.31
C VAL A 59 -7.90 -14.05 3.99
N MET A 60 -7.81 -13.13 3.03
CA MET A 60 -7.20 -13.36 1.72
C MET A 60 -5.79 -12.78 1.64
N GLN A 61 -5.61 -11.58 2.21
CA GLN A 61 -4.36 -10.84 2.10
C GLN A 61 -4.05 -10.09 3.39
N ILE A 62 -2.76 -9.99 3.72
CA ILE A 62 -2.26 -9.15 4.80
C ILE A 62 -1.16 -8.27 4.23
N ILE A 63 -1.26 -6.96 4.47
CA ILE A 63 -0.32 -5.95 3.97
C ILE A 63 0.29 -5.24 5.17
N PHE A 64 1.61 -5.31 5.29
CA PHE A 64 2.40 -4.52 6.22
C PHE A 64 3.10 -3.44 5.43
N THR A 65 2.96 -2.17 5.81
CA THR A 65 3.63 -1.07 5.13
C THR A 65 4.29 -0.15 6.14
N THR A 66 5.51 0.28 5.86
CA THR A 66 6.24 1.29 6.62
C THR A 66 6.66 2.42 5.69
N PHE A 67 6.42 3.65 6.11
CA PHE A 67 6.84 4.87 5.45
C PHE A 67 7.82 5.61 6.34
N LYS A 68 8.97 5.98 5.78
CA LYS A 68 9.97 6.78 6.49
C LYS A 68 10.41 7.92 5.61
N SER A 69 10.38 9.14 6.15
CA SER A 69 11.04 10.29 5.51
C SER A 69 12.53 10.24 5.84
N ILE A 70 13.38 10.44 4.83
CA ILE A 70 14.83 10.52 4.99
C ILE A 70 15.34 11.77 4.28
N GLU A 71 16.42 12.35 4.79
CA GLU A 71 17.15 13.44 4.12
C GLU A 71 18.46 12.90 3.57
N LYS A 72 18.73 13.18 2.28
CA LYS A 72 19.98 12.81 1.61
C LYS A 72 20.34 13.92 0.63
N GLU A 73 21.58 14.41 0.68
CA GLU A 73 22.10 15.42 -0.25
C GLU A 73 21.22 16.70 -0.33
N GLY A 74 20.65 17.14 0.81
CA GLY A 74 19.80 18.33 0.87
C GLY A 74 18.40 18.13 0.29
N LYS A 75 18.00 16.89 -0.02
CA LYS A 75 16.67 16.53 -0.53
C LYS A 75 15.96 15.60 0.44
N THR A 76 14.64 15.73 0.53
CA THR A 76 13.78 14.83 1.31
C THR A 76 13.25 13.72 0.41
N TYR A 77 13.40 12.48 0.86
CA TYR A 77 12.84 11.30 0.22
C TYR A 77 11.87 10.60 1.16
N ARG A 78 10.96 9.82 0.58
CA ARG A 78 10.14 8.86 1.31
C ARG A 78 10.53 7.46 0.87
N GLU A 79 11.03 6.68 1.82
CA GLU A 79 11.17 5.25 1.66
C GLU A 79 9.87 4.56 2.07
N VAL A 80 9.49 3.56 1.29
CA VAL A 80 8.34 2.69 1.51
C VAL A 80 8.84 1.26 1.55
N TYR A 81 8.50 0.55 2.61
CA TYR A 81 8.74 -0.86 2.76
C TYR A 81 7.39 -1.54 2.88
N SER A 82 7.08 -2.50 2.02
CA SER A 82 5.82 -3.21 2.05
C SER A 82 6.04 -4.72 1.98
N ASN A 83 5.30 -5.47 2.78
CA ASN A 83 5.15 -6.91 2.66
C ASN A 83 3.68 -7.21 2.44
N LEU A 84 3.34 -7.77 1.28
CA LEU A 84 2.01 -8.30 0.98
C LEU A 84 2.09 -9.82 1.08
N ILE A 85 1.35 -10.40 2.02
CA ILE A 85 1.14 -11.83 2.16
C ILE A 85 -0.16 -12.15 1.44
N ASP A 86 -0.07 -12.82 0.30
CA ASP A 86 -1.20 -13.31 -0.47
C ASP A 86 -1.41 -14.79 -0.12
N LEU A 87 -2.50 -15.06 0.60
CA LEU A 87 -2.81 -16.40 1.07
C LEU A 87 -3.38 -17.28 -0.04
N ASP A 88 -4.04 -16.68 -1.04
CA ASP A 88 -4.61 -17.40 -2.17
C ASP A 88 -3.49 -17.88 -3.11
N SER A 89 -2.55 -16.98 -3.45
CA SER A 89 -1.41 -17.33 -4.31
C SER A 89 -0.23 -17.93 -3.56
N ARG A 90 -0.32 -18.02 -2.22
CA ARG A 90 0.71 -18.54 -1.31
C ARG A 90 2.07 -17.87 -1.53
N ARG A 91 2.05 -16.54 -1.62
CA ARG A 91 3.23 -15.71 -1.91
C ARG A 91 3.37 -14.57 -0.92
N ILE A 92 4.63 -14.22 -0.62
CA ILE A 92 4.97 -12.98 0.05
C ILE A 92 5.64 -12.07 -0.97
N ILE A 93 5.08 -10.89 -1.19
CA ILE A 93 5.63 -9.87 -2.07
C ILE A 93 6.25 -8.79 -1.20
N TYR A 94 7.58 -8.71 -1.20
CA TYR A 94 8.31 -7.63 -0.59
C TYR A 94 8.54 -6.52 -1.62
N THR A 95 8.25 -5.28 -1.25
CA THR A 95 8.57 -4.10 -2.06
C THR A 95 9.30 -3.07 -1.23
N LYS A 96 10.44 -2.60 -1.74
CA LYS A 96 11.14 -1.42 -1.24
C LYS A 96 11.09 -0.35 -2.33
N GLY A 97 10.56 0.83 -2.01
CA GLY A 97 10.50 1.95 -2.94
C GLY A 97 11.03 3.23 -2.32
N THR A 98 11.72 4.05 -3.10
CA THR A 98 12.19 5.38 -2.71
C THR A 98 11.60 6.43 -3.64
N PHE A 99 10.94 7.42 -3.05
CA PHE A 99 10.28 8.50 -3.78
C PHE A 99 10.90 9.84 -3.36
N GLU A 100 11.25 10.69 -4.31
CA GLU A 100 11.69 12.05 -3.99
C GLU A 100 10.47 12.91 -3.64
N LEU A 101 10.48 13.54 -2.47
CA LEU A 101 9.43 14.48 -2.08
C LEU A 101 9.77 15.87 -2.64
N SER A 102 9.78 15.99 -3.97
CA SER A 102 9.99 17.25 -4.68
C SER A 102 8.69 17.70 -5.34
N GLY A 103 7.82 18.37 -4.58
CA GLY A 103 6.61 18.97 -5.15
C GLY A 103 5.43 19.11 -4.21
N LYS A 104 4.42 19.84 -4.67
CA LYS A 104 3.11 19.93 -4.01
C LYS A 104 2.46 18.53 -4.03
N PRO A 105 1.76 18.12 -2.95
CA PRO A 105 0.94 16.91 -2.99
C PRO A 105 -0.02 16.95 -4.18
N MET A 106 -0.21 15.82 -4.86
CA MET A 106 -1.22 15.72 -5.92
C MET A 106 -2.61 16.03 -5.35
N SER A 107 -3.41 16.80 -6.09
CA SER A 107 -4.82 16.99 -5.76
C SER A 107 -5.60 15.70 -5.97
N ARG A 108 -6.79 15.61 -5.36
CA ARG A 108 -7.71 14.48 -5.57
C ARG A 108 -8.03 14.30 -7.05
N GLU A 109 -8.28 15.40 -7.77
CA GLU A 109 -8.62 15.40 -9.20
C GLU A 109 -7.45 14.88 -10.05
N GLU A 110 -6.21 15.27 -9.74
CA GLU A 110 -5.02 14.76 -10.42
C GLU A 110 -4.83 13.25 -10.21
N VAL A 111 -5.05 12.77 -8.97
CA VAL A 111 -5.00 11.33 -8.66
C VAL A 111 -6.08 10.58 -9.43
N LEU A 112 -7.33 11.06 -9.42
CA LEU A 112 -8.44 10.43 -10.13
C LEU A 112 -8.22 10.40 -11.64
N GLU A 113 -7.69 11.48 -12.23
CA GLU A 113 -7.37 11.53 -13.66
C GLU A 113 -6.30 10.50 -14.03
N ARG A 114 -5.22 10.40 -13.23
CA ARG A 114 -4.17 9.41 -13.44
C ARG A 114 -4.68 7.97 -13.29
N LEU A 115 -5.63 7.75 -12.37
CA LEU A 115 -6.29 6.46 -12.16
C LEU A 115 -7.21 6.03 -13.32
N LYS A 116 -7.72 6.96 -14.16
CA LYS A 116 -8.50 6.58 -15.36
C LYS A 116 -7.69 5.71 -16.32
N GLY A 117 -6.37 5.92 -16.38
CA GLY A 117 -5.43 5.07 -17.12
C GLY A 117 -4.97 3.82 -16.37
N GLY A 118 -5.56 3.54 -15.21
CA GLY A 118 -5.21 2.44 -14.31
C GLY A 118 -4.12 2.77 -13.29
N VAL A 119 -3.95 1.88 -12.32
CA VAL A 119 -2.98 2.01 -11.22
C VAL A 119 -1.54 2.17 -11.73
N LYS A 120 -1.21 1.52 -12.86
CA LYS A 120 0.11 1.63 -13.49
C LYS A 120 0.46 3.08 -13.85
N ASN A 121 -0.49 3.85 -14.38
CA ASN A 121 -0.26 5.25 -14.74
C ASN A 121 -0.04 6.12 -13.50
N LEU A 122 -0.82 5.89 -12.44
CA LEU A 122 -0.59 6.54 -11.16
C LEU A 122 0.83 6.26 -10.64
N ILE A 123 1.24 4.99 -10.56
CA ILE A 123 2.57 4.60 -10.07
C ILE A 123 3.69 5.22 -10.93
N SER A 124 3.57 5.15 -12.26
CA SER A 124 4.58 5.66 -13.20
C SER A 124 4.77 7.17 -13.09
N SER A 125 3.76 7.88 -12.58
CA SER A 125 3.74 9.32 -12.43
C SER A 125 4.27 9.80 -11.07
N LEU A 126 4.54 8.88 -10.14
CA LEU A 126 5.18 9.20 -8.87
C LEU A 126 6.65 9.56 -9.12
N PRO A 127 7.25 10.44 -8.31
CA PRO A 127 8.67 10.79 -8.37
C PRO A 127 9.54 9.63 -7.84
N LEU A 128 9.38 8.45 -8.43
CA LEU A 128 10.06 7.22 -8.07
C LEU A 128 11.54 7.32 -8.47
N ARG A 129 12.41 7.15 -7.47
CA ARG A 129 13.86 7.06 -7.64
C ARG A 129 14.31 5.62 -7.77
N SER A 130 13.84 4.76 -6.88
CA SER A 130 14.10 3.33 -6.99
C SER A 130 12.92 2.50 -6.51
N ILE A 131 12.74 1.33 -7.10
CA ILE A 131 11.85 0.29 -6.58
C ILE A 131 12.53 -1.06 -6.77
N GLU A 132 12.43 -1.90 -5.75
CA GLU A 132 12.85 -3.29 -5.76
C GLU A 132 11.67 -4.12 -5.27
N THR A 133 11.33 -5.17 -6.02
CA THR A 133 10.28 -6.11 -5.64
C THR A 133 10.79 -7.55 -5.68
N LYS A 134 10.58 -8.26 -4.58
CA LYS A 134 10.90 -9.68 -4.43
C LYS A 134 9.63 -10.46 -4.14
N VAL A 135 9.53 -11.67 -4.68
CA VAL A 135 8.44 -12.60 -4.40
C VAL A 135 9.02 -13.85 -3.77
N PHE A 136 8.41 -14.27 -2.66
CA PHE A 136 8.74 -15.50 -1.97
C PHE A 136 7.57 -16.45 -2.07
N ASN A 137 7.83 -17.67 -2.55
CA ASN A 137 6.83 -18.73 -2.52
C ASN A 137 6.82 -19.38 -1.12
N ILE A 138 5.64 -19.41 -0.48
CA ILE A 138 5.50 -19.90 0.89
C ILE A 138 5.71 -21.43 0.97
N ASP A 139 5.33 -22.16 -0.07
CA ASP A 139 5.41 -23.63 -0.09
C ASP A 139 6.81 -24.14 -0.33
N THR A 140 7.54 -23.50 -1.25
CA THR A 140 8.87 -23.96 -1.67
C THR A 140 10.00 -23.22 -0.99
N GLY A 141 9.72 -22.07 -0.37
CA GLY A 141 10.75 -21.15 0.15
C GLY A 141 11.57 -20.46 -0.95
N ALA A 142 11.21 -20.63 -2.22
CA ALA A 142 11.93 -20.02 -3.33
C ALA A 142 11.75 -18.49 -3.36
N GLU A 143 12.85 -17.77 -3.56
CA GLU A 143 12.88 -16.32 -3.79
C GLU A 143 13.04 -16.03 -5.29
N GLU A 144 12.17 -15.18 -5.83
CA GLU A 144 12.21 -14.66 -7.18
C GLU A 144 12.33 -13.14 -7.13
N ASN A 145 13.37 -12.58 -7.75
CA ASN A 145 13.46 -11.13 -7.95
C ASN A 145 12.72 -10.76 -9.24
N ILE A 146 11.60 -10.06 -9.09
CA ILE A 146 10.68 -9.79 -10.21
C ILE A 146 10.85 -8.39 -10.82
N GLY A 147 11.73 -7.56 -10.25
CA GLY A 147 12.10 -6.30 -10.89
C GLY A 147 12.77 -5.31 -9.95
N SER A 148 13.82 -4.68 -10.48
CA SER A 148 14.43 -3.48 -9.92
C SER A 148 14.42 -2.37 -10.98
N SER A 149 13.98 -1.17 -10.63
CA SER A 149 14.21 0.02 -11.45
C SER A 149 14.84 1.09 -10.60
N GLU A 150 15.94 1.67 -11.07
CA GLU A 150 16.64 2.78 -10.43
C GLU A 150 16.80 3.88 -11.48
N LYS A 151 16.28 5.08 -11.20
CA LYS A 151 16.56 6.27 -12.00
C LYS A 151 17.86 6.89 -11.50
N ALA A 152 18.88 6.87 -12.35
CA ALA A 152 20.13 7.61 -12.18
C ALA A 152 19.87 9.10 -11.91
#